data_AF-A0A1G2QPV4-F1
#
_entry.id   AF-A0A1G2QPV4-F1
#
_cell.length_a   1.000
_cell.length_b   1.000
_cell.length_c   1.000
_cell.angle_alpha   90.00
_cell.angle_beta   90.00
_cell.angle_gamma   90.00
#
_symmetry.space_group_name_H-M   'P 1'
#
loop_
_entity.id
_entity.type
_entity.pdbx_description
1 polymer ?
#
loop_
_entity_poly.entity_id
_entity_poly.type
_entity_poly.pdbx_seq_one_letter_code
_entity_poly.pdbx_strand_id
1 'polypeptide(L)'
;MKRITLAIFVLGLVLVAPVASAHNPRLVFQQATGTVTTIEKPEVSQAFYGLLRGEVEVYNFKLDNAQDFYFSLLAPNVTKAKTDFTARLTGVDIDGKEVWQVLAGKKDWPKYYEEFAGDNYLKGPEKTIYLKAGDYKISVGNPGNIGKYVLVVGTKEAWPPAEIINTLSVLPSLKKDFFETSPWKAYNNRVGLFVLGFSLALIAILILLTWYFGRRFWMAFLIGVLVASGLVFIRVYFSGAEDAWICQNGEWVAHGQPVEVRPDRPCSKQILDTKNVKFQPAPAVAYLVRAYLEKNISSLSPEKEVLGGKFYLTNLEFSDNQTAVVSFEDGHNAFVGLFKFTINEPEQVESLGFEILNKN
;
A
#
# COMPACT_ATOMS: atom_id res chain seq x y z
N MET A 1 30.83 -37.75 10.40
CA MET A 1 29.75 -37.48 9.43
C MET A 1 28.38 -37.31 10.11
N LYS A 2 27.78 -38.33 10.76
CA LYS A 2 26.45 -38.20 11.44
C LYS A 2 26.35 -37.05 12.46
N ARG A 3 27.44 -36.73 13.18
CA ARG A 3 27.49 -35.63 14.16
C ARG A 3 27.51 -34.22 13.53
N ILE A 4 27.99 -34.10 12.29
CA ILE A 4 28.04 -32.82 11.55
C ILE A 4 26.66 -32.55 10.95
N THR A 5 26.02 -33.55 10.33
CA THR A 5 24.66 -33.43 9.79
C THR A 5 23.61 -33.07 10.86
N LEU A 6 23.74 -33.65 12.07
CA LEU A 6 22.88 -33.31 13.20
C LEU A 6 23.09 -31.87 13.69
N ALA A 7 24.33 -31.39 13.73
CA ALA A 7 24.64 -30.02 14.16
C ALA A 7 24.09 -28.95 13.22
N ILE A 8 24.07 -29.20 11.90
CA ILE A 8 23.50 -28.27 10.91
C ILE A 8 21.97 -28.28 10.94
N PHE A 9 21.34 -29.44 11.15
CA PHE A 9 19.88 -29.52 11.33
C PHE A 9 19.43 -28.80 12.61
N VAL A 10 20.20 -28.94 13.70
CA VAL A 10 19.97 -28.20 14.95
C VAL A 10 20.23 -26.71 14.78
N LEU A 11 21.24 -26.28 14.02
CA LEU A 11 21.51 -24.87 13.74
C LEU A 11 20.41 -24.20 12.89
N GLY A 12 19.84 -24.93 11.92
CA GLY A 12 18.68 -24.49 11.15
C GLY A 12 17.42 -24.35 11.99
N LEU A 13 17.22 -25.23 12.97
CA LEU A 13 16.12 -25.16 13.95
C LEU A 13 16.28 -24.01 14.96
N VAL A 14 17.51 -23.63 15.32
CA VAL A 14 17.80 -22.51 16.24
C VAL A 14 17.59 -21.14 15.60
N LEU A 15 17.62 -21.04 14.26
CA LEU A 15 17.36 -19.79 13.51
C LEU A 15 15.87 -19.52 13.24
N VAL A 16 14.97 -20.45 13.59
CA VAL A 16 13.52 -20.22 13.60
C VAL A 16 13.12 -19.58 14.94
N ALA A 17 13.86 -18.55 15.36
CA ALA A 17 13.46 -17.75 16.51
C ALA A 17 12.09 -17.10 16.21
N PRO A 18 11.27 -16.86 17.23
CA PRO A 18 9.89 -16.45 17.02
C PRO A 18 9.87 -15.13 16.24
N VAL A 19 9.26 -15.14 15.05
CA VAL A 19 8.78 -13.93 14.33
C VAL A 19 7.59 -13.28 15.08
N ALA A 20 7.45 -13.62 16.36
CA ALA A 20 6.23 -13.63 17.16
C ALA A 20 5.97 -12.30 17.86
N SER A 21 6.19 -11.19 17.17
CA SER A 21 5.77 -9.85 17.65
C SER A 21 5.80 -8.79 16.57
N ALA A 22 5.85 -9.19 15.29
CA ALA A 22 5.65 -8.22 14.23
C ALA A 22 4.17 -8.18 13.84
N HIS A 23 3.65 -6.98 13.63
CA HIS A 23 2.39 -6.79 12.94
C HIS A 23 2.60 -6.97 11.45
N ASN A 24 1.59 -7.49 10.75
CA ASN A 24 1.64 -7.55 9.30
C ASN A 24 1.40 -6.13 8.71
N PRO A 25 2.39 -5.52 8.03
CA PRO A 25 2.27 -4.14 7.57
C PRO A 25 1.38 -4.02 6.32
N ARG A 26 0.52 -3.00 6.33
CA ARG A 26 -0.34 -2.60 5.20
C ARG A 26 -0.11 -1.12 4.89
N LEU A 27 0.39 -0.80 3.69
CA LEU A 27 0.69 0.58 3.28
C LEU A 27 -0.56 1.26 2.73
N VAL A 28 -1.40 1.78 3.61
CA VAL A 28 -2.64 2.48 3.22
C VAL A 28 -2.34 3.90 2.75
N PHE A 29 -1.27 4.52 3.24
CA PHE A 29 -0.83 5.85 2.80
C PHE A 29 -0.48 5.93 1.31
N GLN A 30 -0.34 4.82 0.59
CA GLN A 30 -0.13 4.82 -0.86
C GLN A 30 -1.45 4.85 -1.65
N GLN A 31 -2.58 4.63 -0.98
CA GLN A 31 -3.91 4.65 -1.59
C GLN A 31 -4.40 6.09 -1.82
N ALA A 32 -5.36 6.22 -2.74
CA ALA A 32 -6.06 7.46 -3.00
C ALA A 32 -6.91 7.85 -1.78
N THR A 33 -7.00 9.16 -1.49
CA THR A 33 -7.87 9.69 -0.43
C THR A 33 -9.32 9.22 -0.65
N GLY A 34 -10.00 8.88 0.44
CA GLY A 34 -11.38 8.37 0.40
C GLY A 34 -11.51 6.88 0.07
N THR A 35 -10.41 6.18 -0.22
CA THR A 35 -10.43 4.73 -0.43
C THR A 35 -10.84 4.01 0.86
N VAL A 36 -11.85 3.14 0.77
CA VAL A 36 -12.25 2.28 1.89
C VAL A 36 -11.36 1.06 1.90
N THR A 37 -10.60 0.87 2.97
CA THR A 37 -9.76 -0.32 3.17
C THR A 37 -10.59 -1.44 3.79
N THR A 38 -10.40 -2.67 3.31
CA THR A 38 -10.98 -3.85 3.97
C THR A 38 -9.92 -4.50 4.87
N ILE A 39 -10.27 -4.75 6.14
CA ILE A 39 -9.43 -5.55 7.04
C ILE A 39 -9.81 -7.01 6.83
N GLU A 40 -8.94 -7.74 6.14
CA GLU A 40 -9.07 -9.19 6.01
C GLU A 40 -8.56 -9.89 7.26
N LYS A 41 -9.25 -10.93 7.73
CA LYS A 41 -8.87 -11.71 8.93
C LYS A 41 -8.60 -10.79 10.14
N PRO A 42 -9.63 -10.09 10.65
CA PRO A 42 -9.51 -9.10 11.73
C PRO A 42 -8.95 -9.65 13.06
N GLU A 43 -8.91 -10.97 13.23
CA GLU A 43 -8.22 -11.63 14.33
C GLU A 43 -6.68 -11.57 14.21
N VAL A 44 -6.17 -11.51 12.98
CA VAL A 44 -4.72 -11.49 12.68
C VAL A 44 -4.16 -10.10 12.95
N SER A 45 -3.05 -10.08 13.67
CA SER A 45 -2.28 -8.90 14.05
C SER A 45 -1.78 -8.15 12.81
N GLN A 46 -2.36 -6.99 12.53
CA GLN A 46 -2.10 -6.16 11.34
C GLN A 46 -1.87 -4.71 11.74
N ALA A 47 -0.98 -4.03 11.02
CA ALA A 47 -0.69 -2.62 11.19
C ALA A 47 -0.93 -1.88 9.87
N PHE A 48 -1.95 -1.03 9.85
CA PHE A 48 -2.32 -0.18 8.72
C PHE A 48 -1.66 1.18 8.86
N TYR A 49 -0.66 1.43 8.01
CA TYR A 49 0.07 2.69 7.96
C TYR A 49 -0.70 3.66 7.07
N GLY A 50 -1.34 4.66 7.67
CA GLY A 50 -2.24 5.61 7.00
C GLY A 50 -1.70 7.04 6.98
N LEU A 51 -2.23 7.85 6.07
CA LEU A 51 -1.92 9.27 5.95
C LEU A 51 -3.20 10.05 5.64
N LEU A 52 -3.67 10.81 6.62
CA LEU A 52 -4.84 11.66 6.42
C LEU A 52 -4.47 12.88 5.56
N ARG A 53 -5.35 13.21 4.59
CA ARG A 53 -5.17 14.28 3.59
C ARG A 53 -6.42 15.16 3.42
N GLY A 54 -7.00 15.60 4.54
CA GLY A 54 -8.22 16.39 4.61
C GLY A 54 -9.49 15.57 4.87
N GLU A 55 -9.43 14.25 4.66
CA GLU A 55 -10.55 13.33 4.90
C GLU A 55 -10.21 12.27 5.95
N VAL A 56 -11.25 11.73 6.57
CA VAL A 56 -11.11 10.56 7.44
C VAL A 56 -10.79 9.33 6.61
N GLU A 57 -10.05 8.39 7.19
CA GLU A 57 -9.73 7.12 6.54
C GLU A 57 -10.57 6.00 7.15
N VAL A 58 -11.09 5.12 6.30
CA VAL A 58 -12.16 4.19 6.65
C VAL A 58 -11.72 2.75 6.40
N TYR A 59 -11.95 1.91 7.42
CA TYR A 59 -11.64 0.50 7.42
C TYR A 59 -12.89 -0.31 7.68
N ASN A 60 -13.33 -1.14 6.73
CA ASN A 60 -14.44 -2.06 6.91
C ASN A 60 -13.93 -3.47 7.24
N PHE A 61 -14.68 -4.19 8.07
CA PHE A 61 -14.38 -5.58 8.36
C PHE A 61 -15.62 -6.33 8.80
N LYS A 62 -15.59 -7.64 8.59
CA LYS A 62 -16.65 -8.56 9.00
C LYS A 62 -16.10 -9.56 10.00
N LEU A 63 -16.89 -9.86 11.01
CA LEU A 63 -16.65 -10.97 11.93
C LEU A 63 -17.62 -12.10 11.62
N ASP A 64 -17.07 -13.27 11.28
CA ASP A 64 -17.88 -14.49 11.10
C ASP A 64 -18.18 -15.17 12.44
N ASN A 65 -17.33 -14.95 13.44
CA ASN A 65 -17.48 -15.51 14.79
C ASN A 65 -17.24 -14.41 15.82
N ALA A 66 -17.87 -14.57 16.99
CA ALA A 66 -17.63 -13.66 18.11
C ALA A 66 -16.19 -13.83 18.63
N GLN A 67 -15.53 -12.73 18.91
CA GLN A 67 -14.14 -12.71 19.38
C GLN A 67 -13.81 -11.44 20.17
N ASP A 68 -12.73 -11.50 20.94
CA ASP A 68 -12.08 -10.30 21.44
C ASP A 68 -11.36 -9.59 20.29
N PHE A 69 -11.77 -8.36 20.02
CA PHE A 69 -11.21 -7.52 18.98
C PHE A 69 -10.36 -6.42 19.62
N TYR A 70 -9.06 -6.51 19.37
CA TYR A 70 -8.08 -5.49 19.75
C TYR A 70 -7.94 -4.46 18.63
N PHE A 71 -7.88 -3.19 19.01
CA PHE A 71 -7.44 -2.13 18.13
C PHE A 71 -6.73 -1.02 18.90
N SER A 72 -5.76 -0.37 18.24
CA SER A 72 -4.99 0.72 18.82
C SER A 72 -4.51 1.72 17.78
N LEU A 73 -4.08 2.88 18.26
CA LEU A 73 -3.46 3.92 17.43
C LEU A 73 -2.00 4.12 17.82
N LEU A 74 -1.16 4.28 16.81
CA LEU A 74 0.21 4.78 16.95
C LEU A 74 0.41 5.95 15.97
N ALA A 75 1.44 6.75 16.22
CA ALA A 75 1.94 7.73 15.25
C ALA A 75 3.45 7.51 15.06
N PRO A 76 4.01 7.73 13.87
CA PRO A 76 5.47 7.68 13.70
C PRO A 76 6.12 8.79 14.51
N ASN A 77 7.21 8.48 15.21
CA ASN A 77 7.98 9.48 15.95
C ASN A 77 8.92 10.25 15.00
N VAL A 78 8.32 11.11 14.18
CA VAL A 78 8.99 11.94 13.16
C VAL A 78 8.74 13.43 13.41
N THR A 79 9.39 14.28 12.63
CA THR A 79 9.18 15.73 12.73
C THR A 79 7.73 16.08 12.33
N LYS A 80 7.06 16.93 13.13
CA LYS A 80 5.63 17.28 12.97
C LYS A 80 4.64 16.11 13.16
N ALA A 81 5.06 15.04 13.85
CA ALA A 81 4.13 13.98 14.25
C ALA A 81 2.93 14.55 15.04
N LYS A 82 1.74 14.02 14.75
CA LYS A 82 0.50 14.34 15.45
C LYS A 82 0.10 13.18 16.36
N THR A 83 -0.70 13.47 17.38
CA THR A 83 -1.13 12.52 18.44
C THR A 83 -2.61 12.71 18.81
N ASP A 84 -3.30 13.62 18.13
CA ASP A 84 -4.71 13.97 18.30
C ASP A 84 -5.65 13.08 17.46
N PHE A 85 -5.15 11.91 17.00
CA PHE A 85 -5.93 10.96 16.22
C PHE A 85 -7.02 10.29 17.06
N THR A 86 -8.17 10.10 16.44
CA THR A 86 -9.33 9.41 16.99
C THR A 86 -9.70 8.25 16.08
N ALA A 87 -9.85 7.05 16.65
CA ALA A 87 -10.44 5.91 15.96
C ALA A 87 -11.85 5.68 16.48
N ARG A 88 -12.83 5.65 15.57
CA ARG A 88 -14.23 5.38 15.89
C ARG A 88 -14.64 4.05 15.29
N LEU A 89 -14.92 3.07 16.13
CA LEU A 89 -15.51 1.81 15.73
C LEU A 89 -17.03 1.93 15.79
N THR A 90 -17.67 1.56 14.69
CA THR A 90 -19.12 1.51 14.51
C THR A 90 -19.52 0.22 13.81
N GLY A 91 -20.72 -0.29 14.05
CA GLY A 91 -21.23 -1.43 13.29
C GLY A 91 -22.48 -2.00 13.92
N VAL A 92 -22.98 -3.07 13.33
CA VAL A 92 -24.17 -3.78 13.80
C VAL A 92 -23.79 -5.25 13.96
N ASP A 93 -24.08 -5.81 15.13
CA ASP A 93 -23.87 -7.23 15.36
C ASP A 93 -24.99 -8.10 14.75
N ILE A 94 -24.79 -9.42 14.81
CA ILE A 94 -25.72 -10.42 14.26
C ILE A 94 -27.12 -10.36 14.88
N ASP A 95 -27.26 -9.79 16.09
CA ASP A 95 -28.55 -9.61 16.77
C ASP A 95 -29.21 -8.27 16.41
N GLY A 96 -28.62 -7.49 15.50
CA GLY A 96 -29.09 -6.17 15.12
C GLY A 96 -28.73 -5.06 16.12
N LYS A 97 -27.85 -5.33 17.09
CA LYS A 97 -27.44 -4.34 18.09
C LYS A 97 -26.30 -3.47 17.56
N GLU A 98 -26.48 -2.16 17.66
CA GLU A 98 -25.45 -1.19 17.31
C GLU A 98 -24.27 -1.23 18.30
N VAL A 99 -23.06 -1.17 17.75
CA VAL A 99 -21.81 -1.05 18.49
C VAL A 99 -21.19 0.30 18.21
N TRP A 100 -20.79 1.01 19.27
CA TRP A 100 -20.11 2.28 19.18
C TRP A 100 -18.97 2.35 20.19
N GLN A 101 -17.73 2.51 19.72
CA GLN A 101 -16.53 2.65 20.55
C GLN A 101 -15.61 3.71 19.98
N VAL A 102 -14.93 4.46 20.87
CA VAL A 102 -14.02 5.53 20.47
C VAL A 102 -12.70 5.42 21.22
N LEU A 103 -11.60 5.49 20.49
CA LEU A 103 -10.26 5.75 21.01
C LEU A 103 -9.90 7.19 20.70
N ALA A 104 -9.94 8.06 21.72
CA ALA A 104 -9.57 9.46 21.56
C ALA A 104 -8.10 9.69 21.91
N GLY A 105 -7.34 10.20 20.96
CA GLY A 105 -5.96 10.65 21.15
C GLY A 105 -5.87 11.83 22.12
N LYS A 106 -4.65 12.06 22.63
CA LYS A 106 -4.32 13.15 23.55
C LYS A 106 -3.02 13.78 23.08
N LYS A 107 -2.75 15.01 23.49
CA LYS A 107 -1.65 15.82 22.97
C LYS A 107 -0.26 15.18 23.16
N ASP A 108 -0.08 14.31 24.16
CA ASP A 108 1.24 13.76 24.52
C ASP A 108 1.22 12.23 24.60
N TRP A 109 1.47 11.57 23.48
CA TRP A 109 1.63 10.11 23.43
C TRP A 109 3.05 9.70 23.84
N PRO A 110 3.22 8.71 24.74
CA PRO A 110 4.54 8.25 25.16
C PRO A 110 5.32 7.64 23.98
N LYS A 111 6.65 7.82 23.99
CA LYS A 111 7.52 7.17 23.01
C LYS A 111 7.51 5.65 23.19
N TYR A 112 7.47 4.93 22.09
CA TYR A 112 7.54 3.48 22.04
C TYR A 112 8.52 3.06 20.94
N TYR A 113 9.41 2.12 21.26
CA TYR A 113 10.34 1.54 20.30
C TYR A 113 9.92 0.11 20.00
N GLU A 114 9.68 -0.18 18.74
CA GLU A 114 9.35 -1.52 18.24
C GLU A 114 10.67 -2.20 17.84
N GLU A 115 11.06 -3.24 18.57
CA GLU A 115 12.41 -3.80 18.49
C GLU A 115 12.67 -4.64 17.24
N PHE A 116 11.62 -5.15 16.59
CA PHE A 116 11.72 -6.10 15.48
C PHE A 116 12.11 -5.39 14.18
N ALA A 117 11.28 -4.44 13.73
CA ALA A 117 11.56 -3.57 12.60
C ALA A 117 12.48 -2.40 12.99
N GLY A 118 12.62 -2.09 14.28
CA GLY A 118 13.48 -1.02 14.76
C GLY A 118 12.91 0.37 14.51
N ASP A 119 11.59 0.51 14.69
CA ASP A 119 10.85 1.75 14.46
C ASP A 119 10.49 2.47 15.74
N ASN A 120 10.51 3.81 15.68
CA ASN A 120 10.11 4.66 16.79
C ASN A 120 8.69 5.20 16.56
N TYR A 121 7.84 5.00 17.55
CA TYR A 121 6.46 5.43 17.56
C TYR A 121 6.18 6.35 18.74
N LEU A 122 5.07 7.06 18.62
CA LEU A 122 4.32 7.62 19.74
C LEU A 122 3.11 6.69 19.95
N LYS A 123 3.00 6.09 21.14
CA LYS A 123 1.98 5.09 21.45
C LYS A 123 0.70 5.76 21.93
N GLY A 124 -0.35 5.61 21.16
CA GLY A 124 -1.67 6.15 21.46
C GLY A 124 -2.54 5.22 22.29
N PRO A 125 -3.85 5.52 22.36
CA PRO A 125 -4.82 4.69 23.08
C PRO A 125 -5.00 3.33 22.40
N GLU A 126 -5.33 2.34 23.20
CA GLU A 126 -5.63 0.97 22.77
C GLU A 126 -6.81 0.42 23.55
N LYS A 127 -7.54 -0.52 22.94
CA LYS A 127 -8.65 -1.21 23.61
C LYS A 127 -8.87 -2.59 23.01
N THR A 128 -9.25 -3.51 23.89
CA THR A 128 -9.84 -4.80 23.51
C THR A 128 -11.30 -4.77 23.90
N ILE A 129 -12.17 -5.18 22.97
CA ILE A 129 -13.61 -5.29 23.20
C ILE A 129 -14.10 -6.64 22.68
N TYR A 130 -15.11 -7.20 23.34
CA TYR A 130 -15.79 -8.36 22.82
C TYR A 130 -16.78 -7.94 21.72
N LEU A 131 -16.60 -8.46 20.51
CA LEU A 131 -17.51 -8.26 19.39
C LEU A 131 -18.16 -9.59 19.01
N LYS A 132 -19.47 -9.56 18.74
CA LYS A 132 -20.16 -10.70 18.12
C LYS A 132 -19.87 -10.72 16.62
N ALA A 133 -20.35 -11.77 15.94
CA ALA A 133 -20.38 -11.75 14.48
C ALA A 133 -21.17 -10.54 13.99
N GLY A 134 -20.78 -9.96 12.85
CA GLY A 134 -21.41 -8.74 12.33
C GLY A 134 -20.51 -7.95 11.38
N ASP A 135 -21.04 -6.82 10.91
CA ASP A 135 -20.36 -5.91 9.99
C ASP A 135 -19.97 -4.63 10.72
N TYR A 136 -18.67 -4.32 10.66
CA TYR A 136 -18.06 -3.26 11.43
C TYR A 136 -17.18 -2.36 10.57
N LYS A 137 -16.95 -1.16 11.07
CA LYS A 137 -16.13 -0.13 10.45
C LYS A 137 -15.35 0.64 11.50
N ILE A 138 -14.07 0.88 11.26
CA ILE A 138 -13.25 1.85 11.98
C ILE A 138 -13.03 3.07 11.10
N SER A 139 -13.27 4.27 11.63
CA SER A 139 -12.90 5.53 10.97
C SER A 139 -11.83 6.23 11.79
N VAL A 140 -10.70 6.55 11.16
CA VAL A 140 -9.59 7.28 11.79
C VAL A 140 -9.57 8.72 11.29
N GLY A 141 -9.46 9.67 12.21
CA GLY A 141 -9.44 11.10 11.89
C GLY A 141 -8.80 11.92 12.99
N ASN A 142 -8.56 13.21 12.76
CA ASN A 142 -8.16 14.18 13.76
C ASN A 142 -8.65 15.58 13.36
N PRO A 143 -8.50 16.61 14.20
CA PRO A 143 -8.75 17.99 13.77
C PRO A 143 -7.93 18.34 12.52
N GLY A 144 -8.65 18.63 11.43
CA GLY A 144 -8.10 18.92 10.11
C GLY A 144 -7.81 17.68 9.24
N ASN A 145 -7.97 16.46 9.76
CA ASN A 145 -7.73 15.20 9.06
C ASN A 145 -6.38 15.19 8.33
N ILE A 146 -5.30 15.43 9.07
CA ILE A 146 -3.95 15.46 8.53
C ILE A 146 -2.99 14.66 9.38
N GLY A 147 -1.99 14.08 8.73
CA GLY A 147 -0.84 13.46 9.38
C GLY A 147 -0.83 11.95 9.29
N LYS A 148 0.33 11.39 9.59
CA LYS A 148 0.61 9.96 9.55
C LYS A 148 0.14 9.30 10.83
N TYR A 149 -0.52 8.16 10.71
CA TYR A 149 -0.94 7.33 11.84
C TYR A 149 -0.79 5.85 11.50
N VAL A 150 -0.86 5.01 12.52
CA VAL A 150 -0.96 3.56 12.36
C VAL A 150 -2.17 3.07 13.12
N LEU A 151 -3.08 2.40 12.43
CA LEU A 151 -4.16 1.63 13.05
C LEU A 151 -3.66 0.19 13.18
N VAL A 152 -3.58 -0.30 14.41
CA VAL A 152 -3.25 -1.71 14.69
C VAL A 152 -4.54 -2.43 15.05
N VAL A 153 -4.74 -3.63 14.52
CA VAL A 153 -5.90 -4.49 14.81
C VAL A 153 -5.48 -5.94 14.97
N GLY A 154 -6.29 -6.70 15.71
CA GLY A 154 -6.07 -8.13 15.93
C GLY A 154 -4.93 -8.44 16.90
N THR A 155 -4.87 -9.68 17.35
CA THR A 155 -3.86 -10.15 18.32
C THR A 155 -3.21 -11.46 17.90
N LYS A 156 -3.84 -12.22 16.99
CA LYS A 156 -3.34 -13.50 16.55
C LYS A 156 -2.17 -13.30 15.60
N GLU A 157 -1.06 -13.92 15.91
CA GLU A 157 0.09 -13.93 15.01
C GLU A 157 -0.13 -14.99 13.93
N ALA A 158 -0.07 -14.57 12.67
CA ALA A 158 -0.11 -15.46 11.52
C ALA A 158 0.86 -14.94 10.46
N TRP A 159 1.87 -15.75 10.15
CA TRP A 159 2.94 -15.43 9.19
C TRP A 159 3.00 -16.46 8.06
N PRO A 160 2.01 -16.49 7.15
CA PRO A 160 2.13 -17.29 5.94
C PRO A 160 3.35 -16.84 5.11
N PRO A 161 3.98 -17.74 4.33
CA PRO A 161 5.15 -17.40 3.52
C PRO A 161 4.95 -16.18 2.59
N ALA A 162 3.75 -16.01 2.03
CA ALA A 162 3.41 -14.86 1.20
C ALA A 162 3.48 -13.52 1.97
N GLU A 163 3.09 -13.50 3.26
CA GLU A 163 3.12 -12.30 4.10
C GLU A 163 4.54 -11.93 4.50
N ILE A 164 5.43 -12.91 4.66
CA ILE A 164 6.86 -12.68 4.89
C ILE A 164 7.48 -11.98 3.67
N ILE A 165 7.21 -12.48 2.46
CA ILE A 165 7.72 -11.88 1.21
C ILE A 165 7.16 -10.46 1.04
N ASN A 166 5.85 -10.28 1.23
CA ASN A 166 5.21 -8.97 1.16
C ASN A 166 5.86 -7.98 2.14
N THR A 167 6.03 -8.38 3.40
CA THR A 167 6.67 -7.56 4.44
C THR A 167 8.06 -7.11 4.03
N LEU A 168 8.93 -8.03 3.58
CA LEU A 168 10.29 -7.69 3.15
C LEU A 168 10.32 -6.71 1.95
N SER A 169 9.30 -6.75 1.10
CA SER A 169 9.17 -5.87 -0.07
C SER A 169 8.70 -4.45 0.29
N VAL A 170 7.87 -4.29 1.32
CA VAL A 170 7.28 -3.00 1.70
C VAL A 170 8.13 -2.22 2.71
N LEU A 171 8.99 -2.91 3.47
CA LEU A 171 9.82 -2.28 4.53
C LEU A 171 10.68 -1.10 4.03
N PRO A 172 11.34 -1.13 2.87
CA PRO A 172 12.12 0.02 2.39
C PRO A 172 11.28 1.29 2.19
N SER A 173 10.09 1.16 1.58
CA SER A 173 9.16 2.29 1.41
C SER A 173 8.63 2.75 2.76
N LEU A 174 8.32 1.83 3.66
CA LEU A 174 7.91 2.18 5.02
C LEU A 174 8.97 3.01 5.75
N LYS A 175 10.25 2.63 5.67
CA LYS A 175 11.35 3.40 6.29
C LYS A 175 11.48 4.80 5.70
N LYS A 176 11.43 4.91 4.37
CA LYS A 176 11.64 6.16 3.64
C LYS A 176 10.45 7.10 3.75
N ASP A 177 9.29 6.63 3.30
CA ASP A 177 8.14 7.48 3.00
C ASP A 177 7.29 7.71 4.27
N PHE A 178 7.25 6.72 5.17
CA PHE A 178 6.49 6.81 6.40
C PHE A 178 7.33 7.29 7.58
N PHE A 179 8.47 6.66 7.84
CA PHE A 179 9.34 6.99 8.99
C PHE A 179 10.41 8.05 8.72
N GLU A 180 10.56 8.55 7.48
CA GLU A 180 11.54 9.60 7.13
C GLU A 180 12.98 9.20 7.48
N THR A 181 13.29 7.91 7.32
CA THR A 181 14.61 7.34 7.57
C THR A 181 15.19 6.66 6.33
N SER A 182 16.47 6.30 6.38
CA SER A 182 17.12 5.58 5.28
C SER A 182 16.45 4.24 5.00
N PRO A 183 16.14 3.89 3.72
CA PRO A 183 15.64 2.58 3.33
C PRO A 183 16.50 1.41 3.83
N TRP A 184 17.82 1.61 3.97
CA TRP A 184 18.74 0.60 4.47
C TRP A 184 18.45 0.15 5.90
N LYS A 185 17.78 0.99 6.71
CA LYS A 185 17.33 0.60 8.05
C LYS A 185 16.26 -0.49 8.03
N ALA A 186 15.66 -0.80 6.88
CA ALA A 186 14.76 -1.94 6.72
C ALA A 186 15.46 -3.27 7.03
N TYR A 187 16.77 -3.36 6.81
CA TYR A 187 17.56 -4.57 6.94
C TYR A 187 18.71 -4.43 7.97
N ASN A 188 18.89 -3.26 8.57
CA ASN A 188 19.85 -3.06 9.67
C ASN A 188 19.13 -3.12 11.04
N ASN A 189 18.39 -4.20 11.26
CA ASN A 189 17.57 -4.46 12.44
C ASN A 189 17.47 -5.98 12.67
N ARG A 190 16.61 -6.41 13.61
CA ARG A 190 16.43 -7.84 13.89
C ARG A 190 15.91 -8.61 12.67
N VAL A 191 15.01 -8.03 11.86
CA VAL A 191 14.54 -8.64 10.59
C VAL A 191 15.71 -8.97 9.68
N GLY A 192 16.59 -8.01 9.42
CA GLY A 192 17.73 -8.23 8.53
C GLY A 192 18.74 -9.24 9.07
N LEU A 193 18.95 -9.30 10.40
CA LEU A 193 19.77 -10.34 11.03
C LEU A 193 19.16 -11.73 10.82
N PHE A 194 17.83 -11.87 10.91
CA PHE A 194 17.14 -13.14 10.63
C PHE A 194 17.27 -13.54 9.16
N VAL A 195 17.04 -12.60 8.24
CA VAL A 195 17.18 -12.85 6.80
C VAL A 195 18.61 -13.26 6.46
N LEU A 196 19.61 -12.59 7.04
CA LEU A 196 21.02 -12.93 6.86
C LEU A 196 21.33 -14.31 7.42
N GLY A 197 20.92 -14.61 8.65
CA GLY A 197 21.13 -15.91 9.30
C GLY A 197 20.50 -17.05 8.50
N PHE A 198 19.26 -16.88 8.05
CA PHE A 198 18.57 -17.84 7.18
C PHE A 198 19.31 -18.04 5.85
N SER A 199 19.74 -16.97 5.21
CA SER A 199 20.49 -17.02 3.94
C SER A 199 21.82 -17.75 4.10
N LEU A 200 22.56 -17.48 5.18
CA LEU A 200 23.82 -18.17 5.48
C LEU A 200 23.61 -19.65 5.78
N ALA A 201 22.56 -20.00 6.52
CA ALA A 201 22.20 -21.39 6.78
C ALA A 201 21.85 -22.13 5.47
N LEU A 202 21.08 -21.51 4.58
CA LEU A 202 20.75 -22.05 3.27
C LEU A 202 22.02 -22.27 2.43
N ILE A 203 22.91 -21.28 2.36
CA ILE A 203 24.20 -21.39 1.65
C ILE A 203 25.04 -22.54 2.22
N ALA A 204 25.13 -22.66 3.55
CA ALA A 204 25.86 -23.74 4.19
C ALA A 204 25.28 -25.12 3.82
N ILE A 205 23.95 -25.26 3.84
CA ILE A 205 23.26 -26.48 3.40
C ILE A 205 23.60 -26.80 1.93
N LEU A 206 23.55 -25.82 1.03
CA LEU A 206 23.90 -26.01 -0.38
C LEU A 206 25.36 -26.45 -0.57
N ILE A 207 26.31 -25.87 0.16
CA ILE A 207 27.72 -26.27 0.14
C ILE A 207 27.88 -27.71 0.63
N LEU A 208 27.19 -28.08 1.71
CA LEU A 208 27.23 -29.43 2.28
C LEU A 208 26.63 -30.47 1.33
N LEU A 209 25.52 -30.15 0.67
CA LEU A 209 24.91 -31.01 -0.36
C LEU A 209 25.86 -31.19 -1.54
N THR A 210 26.54 -30.11 -1.96
CA THR A 210 27.59 -30.17 -3.00
C THR A 210 28.73 -31.09 -2.61
N TRP A 211 29.17 -31.01 -1.34
CA TRP A 211 30.24 -31.85 -0.81
C TRP A 211 29.81 -33.31 -0.63
N TYR A 212 28.61 -33.56 -0.10
CA TYR A 212 28.10 -34.90 0.23
C TYR A 212 27.77 -35.74 -1.00
N PHE A 213 27.08 -35.16 -1.99
CA PHE A 213 26.71 -35.89 -3.21
C PHE A 213 27.80 -35.84 -4.29
N GLY A 214 28.90 -35.12 -4.03
CA GLY A 214 29.95 -34.85 -4.99
C GLY A 214 29.56 -33.72 -5.95
N ARG A 215 30.53 -32.84 -6.21
CA ARG A 215 30.36 -31.62 -7.03
C ARG A 215 29.69 -31.87 -8.38
N ARG A 216 29.91 -33.04 -9.00
CA ARG A 216 29.34 -33.40 -10.31
C ARG A 216 27.85 -33.74 -10.24
N PHE A 217 27.40 -34.44 -9.21
CA PHE A 217 25.98 -34.79 -9.05
C PHE A 217 25.16 -33.54 -8.69
N TRP A 218 25.67 -32.70 -7.79
CA TRP A 218 24.98 -31.48 -7.36
C TRP A 218 24.88 -30.43 -8.49
N MET A 219 25.94 -30.28 -9.30
CA MET A 219 25.88 -29.44 -10.51
C MET A 219 24.84 -29.96 -11.50
N ALA A 220 24.78 -31.28 -11.73
CA ALA A 220 23.76 -31.87 -12.60
C ALA A 220 22.34 -31.67 -12.04
N PHE A 221 22.16 -31.76 -10.72
CA PHE A 221 20.89 -31.48 -10.06
C PHE A 221 20.48 -30.00 -10.19
N LEU A 222 21.37 -29.05 -9.91
CA LEU A 222 21.10 -27.61 -10.06
C LEU A 222 20.80 -27.24 -11.51
N ILE A 223 21.57 -27.76 -12.48
CA ILE A 223 21.29 -27.60 -13.91
C ILE A 223 19.93 -28.20 -14.25
N GLY A 224 19.60 -29.38 -13.73
CA GLY A 224 18.30 -30.02 -13.89
C GLY A 224 17.16 -29.16 -13.36
N VAL A 225 17.30 -28.55 -12.18
CA VAL A 225 16.32 -27.61 -11.60
C VAL A 225 16.20 -26.34 -12.43
N LEU A 226 17.32 -25.77 -12.90
CA LEU A 226 17.33 -24.57 -13.76
C LEU A 226 16.70 -24.82 -15.14
N VAL A 227 16.95 -25.99 -15.73
CA VAL A 227 16.32 -26.42 -16.98
C VAL A 227 14.84 -26.67 -16.75
N ALA A 228 14.46 -27.37 -15.67
CA ALA A 228 13.05 -27.61 -15.35
C ALA A 228 12.30 -26.31 -15.07
N SER A 229 12.88 -25.38 -14.31
CA SER A 229 12.27 -24.07 -14.06
C SER A 229 12.21 -23.22 -15.32
N GLY A 230 13.24 -23.26 -16.18
CA GLY A 230 13.24 -22.64 -17.50
C GLY A 230 12.17 -23.22 -18.42
N LEU A 231 11.95 -24.54 -18.41
CA LEU A 231 10.89 -25.20 -19.18
C LEU A 231 9.49 -24.86 -18.64
N VAL A 232 9.32 -24.77 -17.32
CA VAL A 232 8.07 -24.29 -16.71
C VAL A 232 7.85 -22.82 -17.05
N PHE A 233 8.89 -21.99 -17.02
CA PHE A 233 8.79 -20.57 -17.38
C PHE A 233 8.46 -20.40 -18.87
N ILE A 234 9.12 -21.14 -19.77
CA ILE A 234 8.80 -21.15 -21.20
C ILE A 234 7.37 -21.64 -21.40
N ARG A 235 6.95 -22.70 -20.70
CA ARG A 235 5.56 -23.15 -20.74
C ARG A 235 4.64 -22.02 -20.29
N VAL A 236 4.77 -21.47 -19.09
CA VAL A 236 3.89 -20.40 -18.58
C VAL A 236 3.94 -19.11 -19.42
N TYR A 237 5.08 -18.77 -20.00
CA TYR A 237 5.28 -17.53 -20.78
C TYR A 237 4.79 -17.67 -22.23
N PHE A 238 4.89 -18.85 -22.84
CA PHE A 238 4.48 -19.11 -24.22
C PHE A 238 3.18 -19.92 -24.35
N SER A 239 2.74 -20.59 -23.28
CA SER A 239 1.38 -21.09 -23.14
C SER A 239 0.51 -19.91 -22.74
N GLY A 240 -0.08 -19.24 -23.73
CA GLY A 240 -1.32 -18.52 -23.49
C GLY A 240 -2.34 -19.47 -22.86
N ALA A 241 -3.39 -18.97 -22.21
CA ALA A 241 -4.38 -19.80 -21.51
C ALA A 241 -4.89 -20.92 -22.43
N GLU A 242 -4.33 -22.14 -22.26
CA GLU A 242 -4.53 -23.24 -23.22
C GLU A 242 -5.96 -23.78 -23.14
N ASP A 243 -6.58 -23.63 -21.97
CA ASP A 243 -7.92 -24.08 -21.64
C ASP A 243 -8.82 -22.88 -21.24
N ALA A 244 -9.09 -22.00 -22.20
CA ALA A 244 -9.87 -20.79 -21.96
C ALA A 244 -10.91 -20.54 -23.06
N TRP A 245 -11.99 -19.85 -22.68
CA TRP A 245 -12.92 -19.26 -23.64
C TRP A 245 -12.28 -18.02 -24.27
N ILE A 246 -12.09 -18.03 -25.59
CA ILE A 246 -11.52 -16.90 -26.33
C ILE A 246 -12.63 -16.26 -27.16
N CYS A 247 -12.71 -14.93 -27.10
CA CYS A 247 -13.67 -14.20 -27.92
C CYS A 247 -13.17 -14.06 -29.36
N GLN A 248 -13.85 -14.70 -30.31
CA GLN A 248 -13.57 -14.57 -31.75
C GLN A 248 -14.85 -14.17 -32.47
N ASN A 249 -14.80 -13.07 -33.24
CA ASN A 249 -15.93 -12.56 -34.04
C ASN A 249 -17.24 -12.33 -33.27
N GLY A 250 -17.17 -12.01 -31.98
CA GLY A 250 -18.36 -11.78 -31.16
C GLY A 250 -18.88 -13.02 -30.42
N GLU A 251 -18.22 -14.17 -30.61
CA GLU A 251 -18.61 -15.45 -30.03
C GLU A 251 -17.50 -16.04 -29.15
N TRP A 252 -17.87 -16.66 -28.03
CA TRP A 252 -16.94 -17.42 -27.20
C TRP A 252 -16.62 -18.75 -27.87
N VAL A 253 -15.39 -18.88 -28.35
CA VAL A 253 -14.85 -20.11 -28.93
C VAL A 253 -13.99 -20.79 -27.86
N ALA A 254 -14.23 -22.08 -27.61
CA ALA A 254 -13.40 -22.86 -26.71
C ALA A 254 -12.01 -23.06 -27.33
N HIS A 255 -10.97 -22.67 -26.60
CA HIS A 255 -9.59 -23.04 -26.90
C HIS A 255 -9.17 -24.06 -25.85
N GLY A 256 -8.76 -25.25 -26.28
CA GLY A 256 -8.49 -26.40 -25.39
C GLY A 256 -9.76 -26.99 -24.76
N GLN A 257 -9.66 -27.38 -23.49
CA GLN A 257 -10.76 -27.91 -22.66
C GLN A 257 -11.01 -26.98 -21.46
N PRO A 258 -11.64 -25.81 -21.65
CA PRO A 258 -11.93 -24.90 -20.55
C PRO A 258 -12.78 -25.59 -19.48
N VAL A 259 -12.25 -25.63 -18.26
CA VAL A 259 -12.94 -26.20 -17.08
C VAL A 259 -14.05 -25.27 -16.60
N GLU A 260 -13.93 -23.97 -16.90
CA GLU A 260 -14.95 -22.98 -16.60
C GLU A 260 -16.13 -23.04 -17.57
N VAL A 261 -17.33 -22.82 -17.03
CA VAL A 261 -18.57 -22.77 -17.82
C VAL A 261 -18.47 -21.62 -18.82
N ARG A 262 -18.93 -21.82 -20.06
CA ARG A 262 -18.97 -20.77 -21.08
C ARG A 262 -19.65 -19.52 -20.51
N PRO A 263 -19.02 -18.33 -20.57
CA PRO A 263 -19.66 -17.11 -20.09
C PRO A 263 -20.98 -16.89 -20.83
N ASP A 264 -22.01 -16.52 -20.07
CA ASP A 264 -23.35 -16.20 -20.53
C ASP A 264 -23.46 -14.79 -21.15
N ARG A 265 -22.47 -13.93 -20.87
CA ARG A 265 -22.36 -12.58 -21.44
C ARG A 265 -21.78 -12.57 -22.87
N PRO A 266 -22.31 -11.75 -23.79
CA PRO A 266 -21.77 -11.59 -25.14
C PRO A 266 -20.33 -11.09 -25.08
N CYS A 267 -19.47 -11.72 -25.87
CA CYS A 267 -18.06 -11.35 -25.93
C CYS A 267 -17.92 -10.27 -27.00
N SER A 268 -17.72 -9.02 -26.61
CA SER A 268 -17.26 -8.01 -27.54
C SER A 268 -15.84 -7.65 -27.15
N LYS A 269 -14.89 -7.66 -28.10
CA LYS A 269 -13.73 -6.78 -27.98
C LYS A 269 -14.29 -5.38 -27.76
N GLN A 270 -14.26 -4.89 -26.52
CA GLN A 270 -14.28 -3.46 -26.30
C GLN A 270 -13.07 -2.96 -27.10
N ILE A 271 -13.35 -2.38 -28.26
CA ILE A 271 -12.55 -1.29 -28.78
C ILE A 271 -12.41 -0.38 -27.56
N LEU A 272 -11.19 -0.26 -27.05
CA LEU A 272 -10.83 0.70 -26.03
C LEU A 272 -11.27 2.06 -26.54
N ASP A 273 -12.46 2.48 -26.14
CA ASP A 273 -12.92 3.84 -26.24
C ASP A 273 -12.13 4.63 -25.18
N THR A 274 -10.88 4.95 -25.53
CA THR A 274 -9.97 5.79 -24.74
C THR A 274 -10.39 7.25 -24.74
N LYS A 275 -11.64 7.60 -25.07
CA LYS A 275 -12.11 8.99 -25.00
C LYS A 275 -12.60 9.44 -23.63
N ASN A 276 -12.66 8.60 -22.61
CA ASN A 276 -13.16 9.04 -21.28
C ASN A 276 -12.41 8.52 -20.05
N VAL A 277 -11.21 7.93 -20.20
CA VAL A 277 -10.38 7.69 -19.01
C VAL A 277 -9.55 8.95 -18.75
N LYS A 278 -10.06 9.82 -17.87
CA LYS A 278 -9.30 10.98 -17.37
C LYS A 278 -7.96 10.49 -16.82
N PHE A 279 -6.87 11.07 -17.30
CA PHE A 279 -5.54 10.73 -16.82
C PHE A 279 -5.43 11.10 -15.32
N GLN A 280 -5.00 10.14 -14.50
CA GLN A 280 -4.82 10.32 -13.05
C GLN A 280 -3.32 10.26 -12.75
N PRO A 281 -2.65 11.38 -12.44
CA PRO A 281 -1.24 11.37 -12.06
C PRO A 281 -1.05 10.74 -10.68
N ALA A 282 0.21 10.46 -10.32
CA ALA A 282 0.54 10.11 -8.95
C ALA A 282 0.04 11.20 -7.96
N PRO A 283 -0.53 10.84 -6.79
CA PRO A 283 -1.11 11.82 -5.86
C PRO A 283 -0.15 12.93 -5.43
N ALA A 284 1.15 12.64 -5.31
CA ALA A 284 2.18 13.63 -5.00
C ALA A 284 2.30 14.69 -6.10
N VAL A 285 2.26 14.29 -7.37
CA VAL A 285 2.30 15.19 -8.53
C VAL A 285 1.05 16.09 -8.54
N ALA A 286 -0.14 15.50 -8.32
CA ALA A 286 -1.38 16.26 -8.24
C ALA A 286 -1.35 17.34 -7.15
N TYR A 287 -0.84 16.98 -5.97
CA TYR A 287 -0.70 17.89 -4.84
C TYR A 287 0.29 19.03 -5.12
N LEU A 288 1.47 18.71 -5.64
CA LEU A 288 2.51 19.71 -5.93
C LEU A 288 2.04 20.72 -6.98
N VAL A 289 1.43 20.25 -8.07
CA VAL A 289 0.93 21.11 -9.15
C VAL A 289 -0.22 21.99 -8.69
N ARG A 290 -1.17 21.45 -7.91
CA ARG A 290 -2.25 22.24 -7.31
C ARG A 290 -1.71 23.33 -6.39
N ALA A 291 -0.81 23.00 -5.46
CA ALA A 291 -0.22 23.96 -4.54
C ALA A 291 0.57 25.06 -5.25
N TYR A 292 1.26 24.70 -6.34
CA TYR A 292 1.95 25.67 -7.19
C TYR A 292 0.95 26.62 -7.88
N LEU A 293 -0.11 26.09 -8.48
CA LEU A 293 -1.13 26.90 -9.16
C LEU A 293 -1.87 27.82 -8.18
N GLU A 294 -2.32 27.33 -7.04
CA GLU A 294 -3.03 28.15 -6.03
C GLU A 294 -2.20 29.36 -5.57
N LYS A 295 -0.87 29.25 -5.57
CA LYS A 295 0.04 30.34 -5.19
C LYS A 295 0.38 31.28 -6.34
N ASN A 296 0.40 30.79 -7.59
CA ASN A 296 0.97 31.51 -8.73
C ASN A 296 -0.02 31.79 -9.86
N ILE A 297 -1.28 31.37 -9.79
CA ILE A 297 -2.21 31.47 -10.91
C ILE A 297 -2.43 32.92 -11.39
N SER A 298 -2.43 33.89 -10.48
CA SER A 298 -2.52 35.32 -10.81
C SER A 298 -1.34 35.86 -11.60
N SER A 299 -0.14 35.28 -11.43
CA SER A 299 1.05 35.67 -12.20
C SER A 299 1.23 34.85 -13.47
N LEU A 300 0.72 33.62 -13.50
CA LEU A 300 0.77 32.72 -14.65
C LEU A 300 -0.27 33.08 -15.72
N SER A 301 -1.44 33.58 -15.31
CA SER A 301 -2.50 33.96 -16.24
C SER A 301 -2.08 35.16 -17.10
N PRO A 302 -2.22 35.09 -18.44
CA PRO A 302 -2.03 36.25 -19.31
C PRO A 302 -3.14 37.30 -19.12
N GLU A 303 -4.32 36.87 -18.68
CA GLU A 303 -5.45 37.75 -18.35
C GLU A 303 -5.32 38.35 -16.95
N LYS A 304 -5.84 39.56 -16.77
CA LYS A 304 -5.77 40.29 -15.49
C LYS A 304 -7.05 40.15 -14.68
N GLU A 305 -6.86 40.10 -13.36
CA GLU A 305 -7.93 40.17 -12.37
C GLU A 305 -8.65 41.52 -12.46
N VAL A 306 -9.96 41.53 -12.22
CA VAL A 306 -10.77 42.75 -12.23
C VAL A 306 -11.41 43.03 -10.87
N LEU A 307 -11.73 44.30 -10.63
CA LEU A 307 -12.53 44.76 -9.48
C LEU A 307 -12.01 44.30 -8.10
N GLY A 308 -10.70 44.10 -7.98
CA GLY A 308 -10.06 43.69 -6.73
C GLY A 308 -10.24 42.22 -6.36
N GLY A 309 -10.78 41.40 -7.26
CA GLY A 309 -10.80 39.95 -7.13
C GLY A 309 -9.38 39.36 -7.22
N LYS A 310 -9.21 38.12 -6.71
CA LYS A 310 -7.99 37.33 -6.92
C LYS A 310 -8.35 36.02 -7.60
N PHE A 311 -7.58 35.64 -8.61
CA PHE A 311 -7.76 34.35 -9.24
C PHE A 311 -7.55 33.22 -8.23
N TYR A 312 -8.52 32.30 -8.17
CA TYR A 312 -8.42 31.05 -7.43
C TYR A 312 -8.82 29.88 -8.32
N LEU A 313 -8.27 28.72 -7.99
CA LEU A 313 -8.43 27.48 -8.75
C LEU A 313 -9.79 26.83 -8.41
N THR A 314 -10.59 26.54 -9.44
CA THR A 314 -11.90 25.87 -9.30
C THR A 314 -11.86 24.41 -9.73
N ASN A 315 -11.09 24.08 -10.77
CA ASN A 315 -10.89 22.70 -11.23
C ASN A 315 -9.47 22.48 -11.74
N LEU A 316 -8.98 21.25 -11.62
CA LEU A 316 -7.67 20.82 -12.12
C LEU A 316 -7.78 19.41 -12.67
N GLU A 317 -7.61 19.26 -13.97
CA GLU A 317 -7.70 17.97 -14.66
C GLU A 317 -6.41 17.71 -15.43
N PHE A 318 -5.74 16.59 -15.15
CA PHE A 318 -4.52 16.26 -15.85
C PHE A 318 -4.85 15.61 -17.19
N SER A 319 -4.21 16.07 -18.26
CA SER A 319 -4.26 15.43 -19.56
C SER A 319 -3.17 14.36 -19.69
N ASP A 320 -2.02 14.61 -19.07
CA ASP A 320 -0.87 13.70 -18.99
C ASP A 320 0.05 14.10 -17.80
N ASN A 321 1.27 13.55 -17.76
CA ASN A 321 2.27 13.80 -16.69
C ASN A 321 2.88 15.21 -16.68
N GLN A 322 2.67 16.02 -17.71
CA GLN A 322 3.29 17.34 -17.90
C GLN A 322 2.26 18.42 -18.25
N THR A 323 1.00 18.06 -18.46
CA THR A 323 -0.05 18.95 -18.94
C THR A 323 -1.31 18.80 -18.11
N ALA A 324 -1.86 19.94 -17.66
CA ALA A 324 -3.14 19.99 -16.96
C ALA A 324 -4.06 21.07 -17.53
N VAL A 325 -5.35 20.79 -17.58
CA VAL A 325 -6.43 21.75 -17.83
C VAL A 325 -6.84 22.33 -16.48
N VAL A 326 -6.79 23.65 -16.40
CA VAL A 326 -6.93 24.43 -15.17
C VAL A 326 -8.14 25.33 -15.34
N SER A 327 -9.16 25.20 -14.48
CA SER A 327 -10.27 26.16 -14.41
C SER A 327 -10.06 27.07 -13.21
N PHE A 328 -10.22 28.38 -13.41
CA PHE A 328 -9.96 29.38 -12.39
C PHE A 328 -10.79 30.64 -12.62
N GLU A 329 -11.06 31.38 -11.54
CA GLU A 329 -11.91 32.58 -11.58
C GLU A 329 -11.52 33.61 -10.52
N ASP A 330 -11.85 34.88 -10.73
CA ASP A 330 -11.61 35.99 -9.79
C ASP A 330 -12.90 36.49 -9.11
N GLY A 331 -14.01 35.75 -9.28
CA GLY A 331 -15.36 36.12 -8.85
C GLY A 331 -16.17 36.92 -9.88
N HIS A 332 -15.55 37.39 -10.97
CA HIS A 332 -16.24 38.10 -12.06
C HIS A 332 -16.00 37.45 -13.43
N ASN A 333 -14.78 36.99 -13.70
CA ASN A 333 -14.42 36.27 -14.91
C ASN A 333 -13.96 34.86 -14.57
N ALA A 334 -14.42 33.88 -15.36
CA ALA A 334 -13.98 32.50 -15.29
C ALA A 334 -13.20 32.12 -16.56
N PHE A 335 -12.13 31.38 -16.39
CA PHE A 335 -11.24 30.97 -17.46
C PHE A 335 -10.91 29.49 -17.37
N VAL A 336 -10.64 28.90 -18.54
CA VAL A 336 -10.04 27.58 -18.68
C VAL A 336 -8.71 27.75 -19.39
N GLY A 337 -7.63 27.30 -18.77
CA GLY A 337 -6.27 27.35 -19.30
C GLY A 337 -5.61 25.98 -19.39
N LEU A 338 -4.63 25.86 -20.29
CA LEU A 338 -3.71 24.74 -20.39
C LEU A 338 -2.41 25.12 -19.69
N PHE A 339 -2.08 24.37 -18.64
CA PHE A 339 -0.84 24.52 -17.89
C PHE A 339 0.14 23.41 -18.24
N LYS A 340 1.32 23.79 -18.71
CA LYS A 340 2.44 22.87 -19.00
C LYS A 340 3.50 23.02 -17.92
N PHE A 341 3.98 21.91 -17.38
CA PHE A 341 4.89 21.92 -16.24
C PHE A 341 5.90 20.78 -16.28
N THR A 342 6.97 20.94 -15.50
CA THR A 342 7.89 19.87 -15.11
C THR A 342 8.07 19.87 -13.59
N ILE A 343 8.55 18.76 -13.04
CA ILE A 343 8.88 18.62 -11.62
C ILE A 343 10.36 18.26 -11.53
N ASN A 344 11.16 19.18 -10.99
CA ASN A 344 12.60 19.00 -10.78
C ASN A 344 12.89 18.54 -9.35
N GLU A 345 14.06 17.94 -9.11
CA GLU A 345 14.54 17.70 -7.75
C GLU A 345 14.94 19.02 -7.06
N PRO A 346 14.55 19.28 -5.79
CA PRO A 346 13.81 18.41 -4.87
C PRO A 346 12.28 18.69 -4.88
N GLU A 347 11.56 18.15 -5.85
CA GLU A 347 10.10 18.20 -5.99
C GLU A 347 9.52 19.61 -6.21
N GLN A 348 10.23 20.46 -6.95
CA GLN A 348 9.75 21.80 -7.32
C GLN A 348 9.05 21.79 -8.67
N VAL A 349 7.82 22.33 -8.72
CA VAL A 349 7.08 22.54 -9.96
C VAL A 349 7.65 23.76 -10.68
N GLU A 350 8.01 23.58 -11.94
CA GLU A 350 8.43 24.64 -12.84
C GLU A 350 7.42 24.78 -13.98
N SER A 351 6.96 26.02 -14.23
CA SER A 351 6.04 26.33 -15.31
C SER A 351 6.78 26.35 -16.65
N LEU A 352 6.38 25.49 -17.56
CA LEU A 352 6.84 25.49 -18.96
C LEU A 352 5.97 26.35 -19.87
N GLY A 353 4.72 26.62 -19.47
CA GLY A 353 3.83 27.53 -20.19
C GLY A 353 2.40 27.53 -19.64
N PHE A 354 1.67 28.62 -19.90
CA PHE A 354 0.26 28.77 -19.54
C PHE A 354 -0.47 29.44 -20.71
N GLU A 355 -1.52 28.80 -21.22
CA GLU A 355 -2.30 29.27 -22.37
C GLU A 355 -3.79 29.29 -22.03
N ILE A 356 -4.52 30.34 -22.39
CA ILE A 356 -5.98 30.38 -22.19
C ILE A 356 -6.64 29.61 -23.34
N LEU A 357 -7.43 28.59 -22.99
CA LEU A 357 -8.19 27.80 -23.95
C LEU A 357 -9.58 28.39 -24.20
N ASN A 358 -10.24 28.87 -23.14
CA ASN A 358 -11.54 29.50 -23.25
C ASN A 358 -11.80 30.49 -22.10
N LYS A 359 -12.67 31.46 -22.36
CA LYS A 359 -13.31 32.30 -21.35
C LYS A 359 -14.75 31.82 -21.17
N ASN A 360 -15.11 31.47 -19.94
CA ASN A 360 -16.45 31.00 -19.60
C ASN A 360 -17.37 32.15 -19.22
#